data_AF-A0A9D7HEA3-F1
#
_entry.id   AF-A0A9D7HEA3-F1
#
_cell.length_a   1.000
_cell.length_b   1.000
_cell.length_c   1.000
_cell.angle_alpha   90.00
_cell.angle_beta   90.00
_cell.angle_gamma   90.00
#
_symmetry.space_group_name_H-M   'P 1'
#
loop_
_entity.id
_entity.type
_entity.pdbx_description
1 polymer ?
#
loop_
_entity_poly.entity_id
_entity_poly.type
_entity_poly.pdbx_seq_one_letter_code
_entity_poly.pdbx_strand_id
1 'polypeptide(L)'
;MAAQAADAIIELDPRITPQQAHVVWDGQFAAIQPMAGQEAAVEQALVGRSDHGECWRKSELPSRFDYSEHRRIPAIVCLADIG
;
A
#
# COMPACT_ATOMS: atom_id res chain seq x y z
N MET A 1 -21.13 -1.63 -5.61
CA MET A 1 -19.96 -2.34 -6.17
C MET A 1 -19.57 -1.63 -7.44
N ALA A 2 -18.29 -1.30 -7.62
CA ALA A 2 -17.78 -0.73 -8.86
C ALA A 2 -17.37 -1.85 -9.82
N ALA A 3 -17.44 -1.58 -11.13
CA ALA A 3 -16.86 -2.47 -12.14
C ALA A 3 -15.33 -2.45 -12.00
N GLN A 4 -14.67 -3.56 -12.38
CA GLN A 4 -13.21 -3.69 -12.35
C GLN A 4 -12.69 -3.95 -13.78
N ALA A 5 -11.74 -3.15 -14.24
CA ALA A 5 -10.99 -3.42 -15.47
C ALA A 5 -9.81 -4.37 -15.20
N ALA A 6 -9.48 -5.23 -16.16
CA ALA A 6 -8.44 -6.24 -15.99
C ALA A 6 -7.02 -5.64 -15.88
N ASP A 7 -6.84 -4.41 -16.34
CA ASP A 7 -5.58 -3.67 -16.37
C ASP A 7 -5.48 -2.58 -15.30
N ALA A 8 -6.55 -2.32 -14.53
CA ALA A 8 -6.55 -1.34 -13.44
C ALA A 8 -5.93 -1.92 -12.15
N ILE A 9 -4.62 -2.23 -12.21
CA ILE A 9 -3.91 -2.95 -11.15
C ILE A 9 -2.70 -2.15 -10.65
N ILE A 10 -2.51 -2.09 -9.34
CA ILE A 10 -1.24 -1.69 -8.72
C ILE A 10 -0.39 -2.94 -8.52
N GLU A 11 0.59 -3.17 -9.39
CA GLU A 11 1.47 -4.33 -9.26
C GLU A 11 2.51 -4.15 -8.14
N LEU A 12 2.44 -5.00 -7.11
CA LEU A 12 3.35 -5.01 -5.96
C LEU A 12 4.60 -5.87 -6.22
N ASP A 13 4.44 -7.03 -6.86
CA ASP A 13 5.51 -7.99 -7.15
C ASP A 13 6.74 -7.40 -7.87
N PRO A 14 6.62 -6.49 -8.86
CA PRO A 14 7.80 -5.89 -9.48
C PRO A 14 8.46 -4.82 -8.60
N ARG A 15 7.81 -4.36 -7.53
CA ARG A 15 8.30 -3.26 -6.66
C ARG A 15 8.94 -3.77 -5.38
N ILE A 16 8.42 -4.87 -4.82
CA ILE A 16 8.86 -5.42 -3.54
C ILE A 16 8.91 -6.95 -3.59
N THR A 17 9.86 -7.55 -2.87
CA THR A 17 9.94 -9.01 -2.72
C THR A 17 9.39 -9.49 -1.38
N PRO A 18 9.05 -10.79 -1.25
CA PRO A 18 8.66 -11.37 0.04
C PRO A 18 9.74 -11.30 1.14
N GLN A 19 11.01 -11.07 0.79
CA GLN A 19 12.07 -10.84 1.78
C GLN A 19 12.09 -9.39 2.29
N GLN A 20 11.49 -8.46 1.54
CA GLN A 20 11.44 -7.05 1.89
C GLN A 20 10.19 -6.69 2.66
N ALA A 21 9.04 -7.28 2.34
CA ALA A 21 7.78 -6.98 3.00
C ALA A 21 6.81 -8.15 3.05
N HIS A 22 5.91 -8.09 4.02
CA HIS A 22 4.75 -8.94 4.15
C HIS A 22 3.50 -8.15 3.77
N VAL A 23 2.82 -8.57 2.71
CA VAL A 23 1.50 -8.06 2.36
C VAL A 23 0.50 -8.68 3.33
N VAL A 24 -0.04 -7.87 4.24
CA VAL A 24 -0.96 -8.35 5.29
C VAL A 24 -2.34 -8.60 4.71
N TRP A 25 -2.77 -7.73 3.79
CA TRP A 25 -3.97 -7.88 2.96
C TRP A 25 -3.80 -7.08 1.66
N ASP A 26 -4.49 -7.52 0.61
CA ASP A 26 -4.44 -6.98 -0.75
C ASP A 26 -5.84 -6.60 -1.28
N GLY A 27 -5.94 -6.30 -2.58
CA GLY A 27 -7.17 -5.82 -3.25
C GLY A 27 -7.22 -4.29 -3.36
N GLN A 28 -8.43 -3.71 -3.37
CA GLN A 28 -8.62 -2.26 -3.54
C GLN A 28 -8.02 -1.42 -2.40
N PHE A 29 -7.81 -2.04 -1.24
CA PHE A 29 -7.18 -1.42 -0.09
C PHE A 29 -6.17 -2.43 0.42
N ALA A 30 -4.88 -2.16 0.22
CA ALA A 30 -3.81 -3.05 0.59
C ALA A 30 -3.00 -2.47 1.74
N ALA A 31 -2.49 -3.33 2.62
CA ALA A 31 -1.54 -2.90 3.63
C ALA A 31 -0.34 -3.82 3.71
N ILE A 32 0.81 -3.18 3.75
CA ILE A 32 2.11 -3.79 3.60
C ILE A 32 2.92 -3.48 4.86
N GLN A 33 3.50 -4.53 5.44
CA GLN A 33 4.41 -4.43 6.57
C GLN A 33 5.83 -4.77 6.11
N PRO A 34 6.76 -3.79 6.06
CA PRO A 34 8.17 -4.06 5.78
C PRO A 34 8.76 -5.03 6.81
N MET A 35 9.69 -5.86 6.37
CA MET A 35 10.58 -6.63 7.23
C MET A 35 11.57 -5.68 7.93
N ALA A 36 12.10 -6.11 9.08
CA ALA A 36 13.05 -5.30 9.84
C ALA A 36 14.28 -4.94 9.00
N GLY A 37 14.61 -3.64 8.92
CA GLY A 37 15.72 -3.12 8.14
C GLY A 37 15.42 -2.90 6.65
N GLN A 38 14.19 -3.18 6.20
CA GLN A 38 13.74 -2.98 4.81
C GLN A 38 12.77 -1.80 4.68
N GLU A 39 12.49 -1.08 5.77
CA GLU A 39 11.50 0.00 5.83
C GLU A 39 11.75 1.04 4.74
N ALA A 40 12.98 1.57 4.67
CA ALA A 40 13.32 2.60 3.69
C ALA A 40 13.22 2.10 2.23
N ALA A 41 13.61 0.85 1.97
CA ALA A 41 13.57 0.28 0.63
C ALA A 41 12.13 0.07 0.15
N VAL A 42 11.27 -0.47 1.03
CA VAL A 42 9.85 -0.69 0.73
C VAL A 42 9.12 0.65 0.60
N GLU A 43 9.41 1.62 1.47
CA GLU A 43 8.84 2.95 1.36
C GLU A 43 9.22 3.62 0.03
N GLN A 44 10.49 3.57 -0.36
CA GLN A 44 10.94 4.14 -1.63
C GLN A 44 10.31 3.46 -2.84
N ALA A 45 10.02 2.16 -2.76
CA ALA A 45 9.42 1.40 -3.85
C ALA A 45 7.90 1.64 -3.99
N LEU A 46 7.19 1.90 -2.88
CA LEU A 46 5.73 1.93 -2.87
C LEU A 46 5.13 3.32 -2.67
N VAL A 47 5.69 4.13 -1.75
CA VAL A 47 5.05 5.39 -1.31
C VAL A 47 4.99 6.40 -2.46
N GLY A 48 3.80 6.96 -2.67
CA GLY A 48 3.51 7.92 -3.71
C GLY A 48 2.38 7.47 -4.63
N ARG A 49 2.16 8.29 -5.66
CA ARG A 49 1.10 8.09 -6.64
C ARG A 49 1.56 7.18 -7.78
N SER A 50 0.71 6.24 -8.15
CA SER A 50 0.84 5.36 -9.31
C SER A 50 -0.33 5.54 -10.28
N ASP A 51 -0.32 4.81 -11.39
CA ASP A 51 -1.33 4.93 -12.45
C ASP A 51 -2.75 4.57 -11.98
N HIS A 52 -2.88 3.64 -11.02
CA HIS A 52 -4.17 3.08 -10.56
C HIS A 52 -4.40 3.21 -9.04
N GLY A 53 -3.65 4.08 -8.38
CA GLY A 53 -3.85 4.35 -6.96
C GLY A 53 -2.65 5.01 -6.31
N GLU A 54 -2.71 5.13 -4.99
CA GLU A 54 -1.71 5.83 -4.21
C GLU A 54 -1.40 5.07 -2.91
N CYS A 55 -0.12 5.07 -2.54
CA CYS A 55 0.34 4.48 -1.29
C CYS A 55 0.95 5.55 -0.40
N TRP A 56 0.73 5.41 0.90
CA TRP A 56 1.27 6.31 1.92
C TRP A 56 1.98 5.52 3.01
N ARG A 57 2.89 6.19 3.69
CA ARG A 57 3.21 5.81 5.06
C ARG A 57 1.95 5.96 5.90
N LYS A 58 1.78 5.09 6.88
CA LYS A 58 0.70 5.18 7.87
C LYS A 58 0.57 6.58 8.48
N SER A 59 1.68 7.24 8.78
CA SER A 59 1.72 8.59 9.35
C SER A 59 1.33 9.71 8.38
N GLU A 60 1.37 9.43 7.08
CA GLU A 60 1.10 10.39 6.00
C GLU A 60 -0.28 10.14 5.36
N LEU A 61 -0.99 9.11 5.81
CA LEU A 61 -2.34 8.81 5.33
C LEU A 61 -3.26 10.03 5.54
N PRO A 62 -4.06 10.44 4.55
CA PRO A 62 -4.95 11.59 4.68
C PRO A 62 -5.85 11.50 5.92
N SER A 63 -5.82 12.54 6.76
CA SER A 63 -6.53 12.58 8.06
C SER A 63 -8.03 12.29 7.96
N ARG A 64 -8.65 12.60 6.82
CA ARG A 64 -10.07 12.29 6.53
C ARG A 64 -10.42 10.80 6.62
N PHE A 65 -9.43 9.90 6.56
CA PHE A 65 -9.65 8.46 6.67
C PHE A 65 -9.62 7.95 8.11
N ASP A 66 -9.08 8.73 9.07
CA ASP A 66 -8.98 8.34 10.48
C ASP A 66 -8.39 6.93 10.69
N TYR A 67 -7.34 6.60 9.92
CA TYR A 67 -6.76 5.26 9.84
C TYR A 67 -5.23 5.28 9.94
N SER A 68 -4.68 5.94 10.95
CA SER A 68 -3.22 6.09 11.10
C SER A 68 -2.68 5.79 12.50
N GLU A 69 -3.50 5.66 13.54
CA GLU A 69 -2.99 5.61 14.92
C GLU A 69 -2.87 4.18 15.49
N HIS A 70 -3.79 3.28 15.12
CA HIS A 70 -3.90 1.99 15.78
C HIS A 70 -2.74 1.04 15.43
N ARG A 71 -2.21 0.31 16.42
CA ARG A 71 -1.04 -0.60 16.26
C ARG A 71 -1.20 -1.72 15.22
N ARG A 72 -2.44 -2.08 14.88
CA ARG A 72 -2.74 -3.12 13.85
C ARG A 72 -2.65 -2.60 12.42
N ILE A 73 -2.56 -1.29 12.24
CA ILE A 73 -2.40 -0.67 10.93
C ILE A 73 -0.92 -0.81 10.53
N PRO A 74 -0.61 -1.52 9.42
CA PRO A 74 0.75 -1.70 8.92
C PRO A 74 1.43 -0.39 8.55
N ALA A 75 2.74 -0.44 8.34
CA ALA A 75 3.54 0.75 8.07
C ALA A 75 3.18 1.46 6.75
N ILE A 76 2.75 0.71 5.73
CA ILE A 76 2.38 1.24 4.42
C ILE A 76 0.95 0.82 4.09
N VAL A 77 0.18 1.77 3.55
CA VAL A 77 -1.20 1.58 3.14
C VAL A 77 -1.35 2.08 1.71
N CYS A 78 -1.93 1.26 0.84
CA CYS A 78 -2.24 1.59 -0.55
C CYS A 78 -3.74 1.59 -0.77
N LEU A 79 -4.24 2.60 -1.47
CA LEU A 79 -5.63 2.70 -1.90
C LEU A 79 -5.66 2.77 -3.43
N ALA A 80 -6.34 1.80 -4.03
CA ALA A 80 -6.64 1.80 -5.45
C ALA A 80 -7.64 2.91 -5.79
N ASP A 81 -7.57 3.41 -7.01
CA ASP A 81 -8.63 4.24 -7.55
C ASP A 81 -9.91 3.42 -7.75
N ILE A 82 -10.99 4.12 -8.07
CA ILE A 82 -12.25 3.45 -8.40
C ILE A 82 -12.17 2.97 -9.85
N GLY A 83 -12.31 1.66 -10.06
CA GLY A 83 -12.46 1.04 -11.38
C GLY A 83 -11.40 0.00 -11.69
#